data_AF-A0A2V0N0R2-F1
#
_entry.id   AF-A0A2V0N0R2-F1
#
_cell.length_a   1.000
_cell.length_b   1.000
_cell.length_c   1.000
_cell.angle_alpha   90.00
_cell.angle_beta   90.00
_cell.angle_gamma   90.00
#
_symmetry.space_group_name_H-M   'P 1'
#
loop_
_entity.id
_entity.type
_entity.pdbx_description
1 polymer ?
#
loop_
_entity_poly.entity_id
_entity_poly.type
_entity_poly.pdbx_seq_one_letter_code
_entity_poly.pdbx_strand_id
1 'polypeptide(L)'
;MKTSEFIALAEAEITKGWCRHATEDEHRNVCMFGAYQRVWAHHSCSGTLLYHALTLTAAMIAELGLGHLSDLLGPAAPETVIATFNDHRAKDKDEVLAVMGKTRLHCQEAGD
;
A
#
# COMPACT_ATOMS: atom_id res chain seq x y z
N MET A 1 11.21 11.28 7.37
CA MET A 1 9.78 10.96 7.26
C MET A 1 9.56 9.63 7.94
N LYS A 2 8.57 9.56 8.82
CA LYS A 2 8.14 8.31 9.49
C LYS A 2 7.39 7.42 8.51
N THR A 3 7.35 6.11 8.73
CA THR A 3 6.58 5.17 7.89
C THR A 3 5.09 5.49 7.94
N SER A 4 4.56 5.82 9.12
CA SER A 4 3.18 6.25 9.32
C SER A 4 2.82 7.52 8.54
N GLU A 5 3.72 8.50 8.50
CA GLU A 5 3.58 9.73 7.71
C GLU A 5 3.59 9.44 6.20
N PHE A 6 4.51 8.57 5.75
CA PHE A 6 4.59 8.11 4.37
C PHE A 6 3.30 7.42 3.91
N ILE A 7 2.74 6.54 4.74
CA ILE A 7 1.47 5.85 4.45
C ILE A 7 0.31 6.84 4.42
N ALA A 8 0.27 7.83 5.33
CA ALA A 8 -0.76 8.87 5.31
C ALA A 8 -0.77 9.68 4.01
N LEU A 9 0.42 10.00 3.47
CA LEU A 9 0.54 10.67 2.17
C LEU A 9 0.05 9.78 1.02
N ALA A 10 0.29 8.47 1.09
CA ALA A 10 -0.19 7.53 0.09
C ALA A 10 -1.71 7.33 0.18
N GLU A 11 -2.30 7.30 1.38
CA GLU A 11 -3.75 7.33 1.59
C GLU A 11 -4.38 8.57 0.91
N ALA A 12 -3.70 9.72 0.99
CA ALA A 12 -4.16 10.94 0.33
C ALA A 12 -4.13 10.84 -1.21
N GLU A 13 -3.17 10.12 -1.80
CA GLU A 13 -3.18 9.83 -3.25
C GLU A 13 -4.34 8.93 -3.66
N ILE A 14 -4.60 7.85 -2.91
CA ILE A 14 -5.76 6.98 -3.15
C ILE A 14 -7.07 7.74 -2.99
N THR A 15 -7.15 8.67 -2.03
CA THR A 15 -8.33 9.50 -1.79
C THR A 15 -8.67 10.39 -2.98
N LYS A 16 -7.65 10.95 -3.66
CA LYS A 16 -7.81 11.74 -4.89
C LYS A 16 -8.36 10.92 -6.05
N GLY A 17 -7.99 9.65 -6.12
CA GLY A 17 -8.43 8.74 -7.17
C GLY A 17 -7.80 7.36 -7.04
N TRP A 18 -8.63 6.32 -7.11
CA TRP A 18 -8.20 4.93 -7.06
C TRP A 18 -8.52 4.20 -8.36
N CYS A 19 -7.55 3.42 -8.85
CA CYS A 19 -7.76 2.52 -9.99
C CYS A 19 -7.39 1.07 -9.66
N ARG A 20 -8.10 0.16 -10.33
CA ARG A 20 -7.83 -1.28 -10.34
C ARG A 20 -6.99 -1.64 -11.58
N HIS A 21 -6.18 -2.70 -11.52
CA HIS A 21 -5.44 -3.29 -12.66
C HIS A 21 -4.35 -2.43 -13.30
N ALA A 22 -4.09 -1.24 -12.79
CA ALA A 22 -3.04 -0.36 -13.28
C ALA A 22 -2.35 0.33 -12.10
N THR A 23 -1.04 0.59 -12.24
CA THR A 23 -0.30 1.41 -11.28
C THR A 23 -0.85 2.84 -11.23
N GLU A 24 -1.13 3.39 -12.41
CA GLU A 24 -1.80 4.66 -12.62
C GLU A 24 -2.65 4.56 -13.90
N ASP A 25 -3.88 5.07 -13.88
CA ASP A 25 -4.76 5.12 -15.06
C ASP A 25 -4.66 6.45 -15.83
N GLU A 26 -5.40 6.56 -16.94
CA GLU A 26 -5.41 7.77 -17.78
C GLU A 26 -5.95 9.04 -17.09
N HIS A 27 -6.66 8.87 -15.96
CA HIS A 27 -7.17 9.97 -15.14
C HIS A 27 -6.23 10.33 -13.98
N ARG A 28 -5.04 9.71 -13.93
CA ARG A 28 -4.05 9.83 -12.85
C ARG A 28 -4.51 9.26 -11.50
N ASN A 29 -5.55 8.45 -11.50
CA ASN A 29 -5.90 7.64 -10.34
C ASN A 29 -4.81 6.58 -10.15
N VAL A 30 -4.58 6.15 -8.93
CA VAL A 30 -3.50 5.19 -8.62
C VAL A 30 -4.03 3.97 -7.90
N CYS A 31 -3.36 2.83 -8.10
CA CYS A 31 -3.52 1.70 -7.18
C CYS A 31 -2.69 1.92 -5.92
N MET A 32 -2.85 1.03 -4.93
CA MET A 32 -2.09 1.09 -3.68
C MET A 32 -0.57 1.16 -3.90
N PHE A 33 -0.02 0.34 -4.81
CA PHE A 33 1.39 0.38 -5.14
C PHE A 33 1.80 1.69 -5.82
N GLY A 34 1.00 2.18 -6.77
CA GLY A 34 1.24 3.45 -7.45
C GLY A 34 1.22 4.65 -6.50
N ALA A 35 0.33 4.66 -5.50
CA ALA A 35 0.30 5.67 -4.45
C ALA A 35 1.63 5.72 -3.68
N TYR A 36 2.14 4.57 -3.24
CA TYR A 36 3.43 4.49 -2.57
C TYR A 36 4.59 4.94 -3.47
N GLN A 37 4.61 4.52 -4.74
CA GLN A 37 5.64 4.96 -5.70
C GLN A 37 5.60 6.47 -5.92
N ARG A 38 4.40 7.06 -6.01
CA ARG A 38 4.24 8.50 -6.22
C ARG A 38 4.74 9.30 -5.02
N VAL A 39 4.40 8.90 -3.80
CA VAL A 39 4.92 9.55 -2.57
C VAL A 39 6.43 9.40 -2.48
N TRP A 40 6.94 8.19 -2.73
CA TRP A 40 8.38 7.92 -2.73
C TRP A 40 9.14 8.83 -3.71
N ALA A 41 8.67 8.94 -4.95
CA ALA A 41 9.29 9.78 -5.97
C ALA A 41 9.14 11.28 -5.65
N HIS A 42 7.95 11.73 -5.22
CA HIS A 42 7.67 13.15 -4.95
C HIS A 42 8.49 13.69 -3.78
N HIS A 43 8.65 12.89 -2.72
CA HIS A 43 9.38 13.28 -1.52
C HIS A 43 10.84 12.82 -1.50
N SER A 44 11.34 12.21 -2.58
CA SER A 44 12.71 11.66 -2.68
C SER A 44 13.06 10.76 -1.50
N CYS A 45 12.12 9.92 -1.08
CA CYS A 45 12.29 9.02 0.06
C CYS A 45 13.34 7.93 -0.25
N SER A 46 13.93 7.34 0.79
CA SER A 46 14.80 6.18 0.60
C SER A 46 14.00 4.99 0.06
N GLY A 47 14.64 4.16 -0.76
CA GLY A 47 14.04 2.89 -1.21
C GLY A 47 13.70 1.96 -0.05
N THR A 48 14.45 2.04 1.06
CA THR A 48 14.16 1.30 2.30
C THR A 48 12.82 1.69 2.91
N LEU A 49 12.46 2.99 2.90
CA LEU A 49 11.17 3.45 3.44
C LEU A 49 10.01 2.91 2.59
N LEU A 50 10.15 2.96 1.26
CA LEU A 50 9.18 2.38 0.33
C LEU A 50 9.01 0.88 0.60
N TYR A 51 10.11 0.12 0.62
CA TYR A 51 10.09 -1.32 0.84
C TYR A 51 9.47 -1.70 2.20
N HIS A 52 9.78 -0.93 3.25
CA HIS A 52 9.21 -1.16 4.58
C HIS A 52 7.68 -0.94 4.58
N ALA A 53 7.20 0.16 4.00
CA ALA A 53 5.76 0.43 3.90
C ALA A 53 5.02 -0.65 3.09
N LEU A 54 5.60 -1.10 1.97
CA LEU A 54 5.06 -2.21 1.17
C LEU A 54 4.98 -3.50 1.99
N THR A 55 6.04 -3.82 2.73
CA THR A 55 6.12 -5.04 3.55
C THR A 55 5.07 -5.04 4.66
N LEU A 56 4.93 -3.94 5.40
CA LEU A 56 3.92 -3.82 6.46
C LEU A 56 2.50 -3.86 5.90
N THR A 57 2.27 -3.26 4.73
CA THR A 57 0.95 -3.29 4.09
C THR A 57 0.60 -4.69 3.60
N ALA A 58 1.54 -5.39 2.99
CA ALA A 58 1.35 -6.77 2.56
C ALA A 58 1.11 -7.72 3.75
N ALA A 59 1.83 -7.53 4.86
CA ALA A 59 1.58 -8.25 6.10
C ALA A 59 0.17 -8.00 6.65
N MET A 60 -0.27 -6.74 6.66
CA MET A 60 -1.63 -6.36 7.09
C MET A 60 -2.71 -6.97 6.19
N ILE A 61 -2.52 -6.97 4.87
CA ILE A 61 -3.43 -7.64 3.92
C ILE A 61 -3.57 -9.12 4.27
N ALA A 62 -2.44 -9.80 4.53
CA ALA A 62 -2.44 -11.21 4.88
C ALA A 62 -3.09 -11.47 6.25
N GLU A 63 -2.80 -10.64 7.25
CA GLU A 63 -3.38 -10.72 8.60
C GLU A 63 -4.91 -10.59 8.58
N LEU A 64 -5.44 -9.72 7.72
CA LEU A 64 -6.88 -9.53 7.54
C LEU A 64 -7.56 -10.63 6.72
N GLY A 65 -6.82 -11.65 6.26
CA GLY A 65 -7.34 -12.71 5.39
C GLY A 65 -7.69 -12.22 3.99
N LEU A 66 -7.15 -11.07 3.57
CA LEU A 66 -7.36 -10.44 2.27
C LEU A 66 -6.27 -10.80 1.24
N GLY A 67 -5.29 -11.62 1.65
CA GLY A 67 -4.25 -12.23 0.83
C GLY A 67 -3.80 -13.57 1.44
N HIS A 68 -2.94 -14.31 0.73
CA HIS A 68 -2.37 -15.55 1.28
C HIS A 68 -0.98 -15.29 1.85
N LEU A 69 -0.71 -15.76 3.07
CA LEU A 69 0.63 -15.68 3.69
C LEU A 69 1.72 -16.34 2.83
N SER A 70 1.35 -17.34 2.01
CA SER A 70 2.26 -17.98 1.05
C SER A 70 2.83 -17.00 0.02
N ASP A 71 2.07 -15.94 -0.30
CA ASP A 71 2.48 -14.93 -1.27
C ASP A 71 3.60 -14.03 -0.72
N LEU A 72 3.84 -14.08 0.61
CA LEU A 72 4.94 -13.38 1.28
C LEU A 72 6.30 -14.10 1.21
N LEU A 73 6.37 -15.31 0.64
CA LEU A 73 7.58 -16.15 0.66
C LEU A 73 8.53 -15.95 -0.55
N GLY A 74 8.15 -15.13 -1.52
CA GLY A 74 8.93 -14.87 -2.74
C GLY A 74 9.77 -13.58 -2.71
N PRO A 75 10.75 -13.41 -3.61
CA PRO A 75 11.59 -12.21 -3.69
C PRO A 75 10.86 -10.91 -4.12
N ALA A 76 9.62 -11.01 -4.60
CA ALA A 76 8.71 -9.89 -4.92
C ALA A 76 7.40 -9.99 -4.13
N ALA A 77 7.51 -10.54 -2.92
CA ALA A 77 6.39 -10.90 -2.06
C ALA A 77 5.45 -9.72 -1.73
N PRO A 78 5.95 -8.58 -1.23
CA PRO A 78 5.09 -7.46 -0.86
C PRO A 78 4.31 -6.90 -2.06
N GLU A 79 4.97 -6.74 -3.21
CA GLU A 79 4.37 -6.23 -4.44
C GLU A 79 3.30 -7.18 -4.98
N THR A 80 3.55 -8.49 -4.94
CA THR A 80 2.61 -9.51 -5.42
C THR A 80 1.34 -9.55 -4.56
N VAL A 81 1.48 -9.47 -3.23
CA VAL A 81 0.34 -9.42 -2.30
C VAL A 81 -0.49 -8.16 -2.54
N ILE A 82 0.17 -7.00 -2.65
CA ILE A 82 -0.52 -5.72 -2.87
C ILE A 82 -1.23 -5.70 -4.22
N ALA A 83 -0.58 -6.17 -5.29
CA ALA A 83 -1.19 -6.25 -6.61
C ALA A 83 -2.39 -7.20 -6.61
N THR A 84 -2.25 -8.39 -6.03
CA THR A 84 -3.34 -9.36 -5.91
C THR A 84 -4.52 -8.80 -5.12
N PHE A 85 -4.24 -8.12 -4.00
CA PHE A 85 -5.26 -7.47 -3.20
C PHE A 85 -5.99 -6.41 -4.02
N ASN A 86 -5.26 -5.47 -4.62
CA ASN A 86 -5.82 -4.38 -5.40
C ASN A 86 -6.70 -4.89 -6.56
N ASP A 87 -6.21 -5.88 -7.29
CA ASP A 87 -6.82 -6.31 -8.54
C ASP A 87 -7.96 -7.30 -8.33
N HIS A 88 -7.85 -8.18 -7.33
CA HIS A 88 -8.74 -9.33 -7.21
C HIS A 88 -9.54 -9.40 -5.92
N ARG A 89 -9.16 -8.67 -4.86
CA ARG A 89 -9.73 -8.87 -3.52
C ARG A 89 -10.43 -7.63 -2.97
N ALA A 90 -9.82 -6.46 -3.10
CA ALA A 90 -10.45 -5.19 -2.77
C ALA A 90 -11.74 -5.07 -3.59
N LYS A 91 -12.84 -4.68 -2.96
CA LYS A 91 -14.14 -4.43 -3.61
C LYS A 91 -14.20 -3.04 -4.19
N ASP A 92 -13.69 -2.08 -3.43
CA ASP A 92 -13.74 -0.66 -3.73
C ASP A 92 -12.53 0.09 -3.11
N LYS A 93 -12.51 1.41 -3.33
CA LYS A 93 -11.52 2.33 -2.79
C LYS A 93 -11.50 2.33 -1.25
N ASP A 94 -12.66 2.18 -0.62
CA ASP A 94 -12.77 2.33 0.83
C ASP A 94 -12.11 1.14 1.54
N GLU A 95 -12.19 -0.07 0.97
CA GLU A 95 -11.46 -1.24 1.48
C GLU A 95 -9.93 -1.06 1.36
N VAL A 96 -9.45 -0.45 0.27
CA VAL A 96 -8.03 -0.10 0.10
C VAL A 96 -7.58 0.89 1.16
N LEU A 97 -8.34 1.97 1.38
CA LEU A 97 -8.06 2.95 2.41
C LEU A 97 -8.12 2.36 3.82
N ALA A 98 -9.04 1.43 4.08
CA ALA A 98 -9.16 0.77 5.38
C ALA A 98 -7.92 -0.08 5.70
N VAL A 99 -7.38 -0.81 4.71
CA VAL A 99 -6.12 -1.56 4.87
C VAL A 99 -4.96 -0.61 5.15
N MET A 100 -4.78 0.44 4.34
CA MET A 100 -3.69 1.40 4.53
C MET A 100 -3.79 2.11 5.90
N GLY A 101 -5.00 2.52 6.29
CA GLY A 101 -5.25 3.13 7.59
C GLY A 101 -4.91 2.20 8.76
N LYS A 102 -5.20 0.89 8.65
CA LYS A 102 -4.78 -0.11 9.64
C LYS A 102 -3.26 -0.28 9.68
N THR A 103 -2.60 -0.34 8.52
CA THR A 103 -1.13 -0.39 8.45
C THR A 103 -0.49 0.84 9.09
N ARG A 104 -1.01 2.04 8.80
CA ARG A 104 -0.56 3.28 9.40
C ARG A 104 -0.74 3.28 10.92
N LEU A 105 -1.91 2.85 11.41
CA LEU A 105 -2.19 2.76 12.84
C LEU A 105 -1.21 1.79 13.53
N HIS A 106 -0.96 0.63 12.93
CA HIS A 106 0.03 -0.33 13.42
C HIS A 106 1.43 0.29 13.56
N CYS A 107 1.87 1.09 12.58
CA CYS A 107 3.14 1.82 12.68
C CYS A 107 3.15 2.79 13.87
N GLN A 108 2.07 3.56 14.05
CA GLN A 108 1.94 4.53 15.14
C GLN A 108 1.97 3.85 16.52
N GLU A 109 1.29 2.72 16.67
CA GLU A 109 1.26 1.92 17.90
C GLU A 109 2.63 1.28 18.21
N ALA A 110 3.41 0.95 17.18
CA ALA A 110 4.78 0.47 17.32
C ALA A 110 5.81 1.57 17.67
N GLY A 111 5.38 2.83 17.78
CA GLY A 111 6.23 3.95 18.18
C GLY A 111 7.02 4.61 17.04
N ASP A 112 6.63 4.37 15.79
CA ASP A 112 7.21 5.00 14.59
C ASP A 112 7.12 6.53 14.64
#